data_AF-A0A7K0D0F1-F1
#
_entry.id   AF-A0A7K0D0F1-F1
#
_cell.length_a   1.000
_cell.length_b   1.000
_cell.length_c   1.000
_cell.angle_alpha   90.00
_cell.angle_beta   90.00
_cell.angle_gamma   90.00
#
_symmetry.space_group_name_H-M   'P 1'
#
loop_
_entity.id
_entity.type
_entity.pdbx_description
1 polymer ?
#
loop_
_entity_poly.entity_id
_entity_poly.type
_entity_poly.pdbx_seq_one_letter_code
_entity_poly.pdbx_strand_id
1 'polypeptide(L)'
;MSQSCNRRREAAEILVEQQSGDVLVFNDSGSAEPSAAGYYLDRDGDVWEKEAQGWRLILQRGVAVDPVSLWDWVEGHVRDYAPFMPVAMN
;
A
#
# COMPACT_ATOMS: atom_id res chain seq x y z
N MET A 1 55.23 6.73 43.56
CA MET A 1 55.28 7.68 42.43
C MET A 1 55.53 6.88 41.15
N SER A 2 54.55 6.96 40.25
CA SER A 2 54.59 6.73 38.80
C SER A 2 55.21 5.45 38.23
N GLN A 3 54.36 4.57 37.68
CA GLN A 3 54.70 3.73 36.54
C GLN A 3 53.90 4.19 35.33
N SER A 4 54.66 4.58 34.30
CA SER A 4 54.22 5.15 33.03
C SER A 4 53.66 4.12 32.05
N CYS A 5 52.72 4.60 31.23
CA CYS A 5 52.45 4.21 29.84
C CYS A 5 51.94 2.79 29.55
N ASN A 6 50.62 2.59 29.69
CA ASN A 6 49.89 1.53 28.98
C ASN A 6 49.35 2.06 27.65
N ARG A 7 49.91 1.55 26.55
CA ARG A 7 49.34 1.64 25.21
C ARG A 7 48.99 0.22 24.78
N ARG A 8 47.70 -0.12 24.72
CA ARG A 8 47.10 -0.91 23.63
C ARG A 8 45.59 -1.00 23.83
N ARG A 9 44.90 -0.75 22.72
CA ARG A 9 43.46 -0.86 22.50
C ARG A 9 43.05 -2.31 22.61
N GLU A 10 41.87 -2.59 23.14
CA GLU A 10 40.90 -3.48 22.47
C GLU A 10 39.50 -3.28 23.05
N ALA A 11 38.53 -3.47 22.18
CA ALA A 11 37.21 -2.88 22.20
C ALA A 11 36.35 -3.32 23.38
N ALA A 12 35.79 -2.34 24.08
CA ALA A 12 34.62 -2.54 24.89
C ALA A 12 33.36 -2.38 24.02
N GLU A 13 32.29 -3.00 24.53
CA GLU A 13 30.88 -2.75 24.18
C GLU A 13 30.30 -3.66 23.09
N ILE A 14 29.86 -4.81 23.60
CA ILE A 14 28.75 -5.62 23.08
C ILE A 14 27.58 -4.68 22.78
N LEU A 15 27.29 -4.45 21.50
CA LEU A 15 26.00 -3.91 21.07
C LEU A 15 25.38 -4.88 20.06
N VAL A 16 24.66 -5.83 20.62
CA VAL A 16 23.32 -6.25 20.20
C VAL A 16 23.17 -6.53 18.69
N GLU A 17 23.19 -7.82 18.36
CA GLU A 17 22.33 -8.36 17.31
C GLU A 17 20.90 -7.86 17.51
N GLN A 18 20.43 -7.03 16.60
CA GLN A 18 19.01 -6.90 16.26
C GLN A 18 18.90 -6.86 14.74
N GLN A 19 19.14 -8.00 14.11
CA GLN A 19 18.54 -8.35 12.82
C GLN A 19 17.06 -8.64 13.07
N SER A 20 16.21 -7.62 12.96
CA SER A 20 14.78 -7.71 12.65
C SER A 20 14.14 -6.34 12.85
N GLY A 21 14.65 -5.34 12.13
CA GLY A 21 13.88 -4.13 11.86
C GLY A 21 13.07 -4.41 10.62
N ASP A 22 11.81 -4.77 10.80
CA ASP A 22 10.76 -4.70 9.79
C ASP A 22 10.74 -3.25 9.28
N VAL A 23 11.60 -2.95 8.31
CA VAL A 23 11.53 -1.70 7.57
C VAL A 23 10.30 -1.87 6.68
N LEU A 24 9.13 -1.67 7.27
CA LEU A 24 7.97 -1.19 6.56
C LEU A 24 8.40 0.19 6.05
N VAL A 25 9.05 0.18 4.88
CA VAL A 25 9.10 1.34 4.03
C VAL A 25 7.64 1.75 3.91
N PHE A 26 7.26 2.85 4.57
CA PHE A 26 6.00 3.56 4.32
C PHE A 26 6.11 4.12 2.90
N ASN A 27 6.07 3.23 1.93
CA ASN A 27 6.06 3.52 0.53
C ASN A 27 4.65 4.04 0.25
N ASP A 28 4.52 5.36 0.16
CA ASP A 28 3.47 6.10 -0.53
C ASP A 28 2.05 5.54 -0.35
N SER A 29 1.26 6.21 0.49
CA SER A 29 -0.10 5.80 0.91
C SER A 29 -1.15 5.95 -0.21
N GLY A 30 -0.85 5.52 -1.44
CA GLY A 30 -1.81 5.17 -2.47
C GLY A 30 -2.22 3.71 -2.32
N SER A 31 -3.12 3.47 -1.35
CA SER A 31 -3.95 2.27 -1.09
C SER A 31 -3.57 1.01 -1.87
N ALA A 32 -3.11 -0.06 -1.23
CA ALA A 32 -2.88 -1.33 -1.92
C ALA A 32 -4.17 -1.81 -2.63
N GLU A 33 -4.02 -2.44 -3.80
CA GLU A 33 -5.17 -2.98 -4.53
C GLU A 33 -5.97 -3.97 -3.66
N PRO A 34 -7.28 -3.76 -3.46
CA PRO A 34 -8.12 -4.70 -2.72
C PRO A 34 -8.07 -6.12 -3.29
N SER A 35 -7.82 -7.14 -2.48
CA SER A 35 -7.70 -8.52 -3.01
C SER A 35 -9.05 -9.15 -3.38
N ALA A 36 -10.15 -8.72 -2.74
CA ALA A 36 -11.48 -9.31 -2.95
C ALA A 36 -12.17 -8.76 -4.19
N ALA A 37 -12.74 -9.62 -5.03
CA ALA A 37 -13.63 -9.20 -6.12
C ALA A 37 -14.94 -8.65 -5.56
N GLY A 38 -15.60 -7.77 -6.32
CA GLY A 38 -16.88 -7.15 -5.93
C GLY A 38 -16.92 -5.66 -6.24
N TYR A 39 -17.95 -4.97 -5.72
CA TYR A 39 -18.14 -3.54 -5.95
C TYR A 39 -17.47 -2.70 -4.87
N TYR A 40 -16.89 -1.58 -5.31
CA TYR A 40 -16.19 -0.62 -4.48
C TYR A 40 -16.65 0.80 -4.82
N LEU A 41 -16.80 1.62 -3.79
CA LEU A 41 -17.02 3.05 -3.91
C LEU A 41 -15.68 3.76 -3.77
N ASP A 42 -15.38 4.67 -4.68
CA ASP A 42 -14.19 5.50 -4.61
C ASP A 42 -14.43 6.82 -3.85
N ARG A 43 -13.40 7.67 -3.75
CA ARG A 43 -13.49 8.96 -3.04
C ARG A 43 -14.43 9.98 -3.68
N ASP A 44 -14.63 9.88 -4.99
CA ASP A 44 -15.41 10.80 -5.80
C ASP A 44 -16.90 10.38 -5.87
N GLY A 45 -17.20 9.20 -5.31
CA GLY A 45 -18.54 8.61 -5.28
C GLY A 45 -18.85 7.76 -6.50
N ASP A 46 -17.83 7.38 -7.27
CA ASP A 46 -17.98 6.49 -8.40
C ASP A 46 -17.93 5.04 -7.91
N VAL A 47 -18.73 4.18 -8.54
CA VAL A 47 -18.78 2.75 -8.25
C VAL A 47 -18.00 1.99 -9.29
N TRP A 48 -17.03 1.25 -8.80
CA TRP A 48 -16.18 0.37 -9.58
C TRP A 48 -16.46 -1.08 -9.23
N GLU A 49 -16.38 -1.96 -10.23
CA GLU A 49 -16.37 -3.41 -10.05
C GLU A 49 -14.94 -3.92 -10.18
N LYS A 50 -14.48 -4.64 -9.16
CA LYS A 50 -13.23 -5.38 -9.21
C LYS A 50 -13.47 -6.80 -9.66
N GLU A 51 -12.81 -7.19 -10.73
CA GLU A 51 -12.70 -8.56 -11.22
C GLU A 51 -11.27 -9.11 -11.02
N ALA A 52 -11.06 -10.39 -11.33
CA ALA A 52 -9.72 -11.00 -11.31
C ALA A 52 -8.76 -10.37 -12.33
N GLN A 53 -9.29 -9.79 -13.40
CA GLN A 53 -8.55 -9.27 -14.55
C GLN A 53 -8.36 -7.75 -14.53
N GLY A 54 -8.99 -7.03 -13.59
CA GLY A 54 -8.92 -5.58 -13.50
C GLY A 54 -10.22 -4.97 -12.98
N TRP A 55 -10.42 -3.70 -13.32
CA TRP A 55 -11.49 -2.87 -12.79
C TRP A 55 -12.39 -2.33 -13.89
N ARG A 56 -13.69 -2.26 -13.62
CA ARG A 56 -14.68 -1.65 -14.52
C ARG A 56 -15.40 -0.54 -13.79
N LEU A 57 -15.59 0.60 -14.47
CA LEU A 57 -16.43 1.67 -13.94
C LEU A 57 -17.90 1.32 -14.23
N ILE A 58 -18.73 1.32 -13.19
CA ILE A 58 -20.14 0.95 -13.28
C ILE A 58 -21.04 2.17 -13.13
N LEU A 59 -20.78 3.00 -12.12
CA LEU A 59 -21.48 4.25 -11.90
C LEU A 59 -20.46 5.39 -11.80
N GLN A 60 -20.72 6.47 -12.53
CA GLN A 60 -20.01 7.72 -12.37
C GLN A 60 -20.95 8.76 -11.77
N ARG A 61 -20.70 9.18 -10.53
CA ARG A 61 -21.51 10.16 -9.78
C ARG A 61 -23.01 9.84 -9.81
N GLY A 62 -23.35 8.56 -9.70
CA GLY A 62 -24.72 8.05 -9.72
C GLY A 62 -25.34 7.84 -11.10
N VAL A 63 -24.60 8.07 -12.19
CA VAL A 63 -25.03 7.77 -13.56
C VAL A 63 -24.42 6.45 -13.99
N ALA A 64 -25.24 5.50 -14.44
CA ALA A 64 -24.75 4.25 -15.01
C ALA A 64 -23.97 4.51 -16.30
N VAL A 65 -22.76 3.96 -16.38
CA VAL A 65 -21.92 4.03 -17.57
C VAL A 65 -21.82 2.64 -18.21
N ASP A 66 -21.39 2.60 -19.48
CA ASP A 66 -21.14 1.34 -20.16
C ASP A 66 -19.86 0.69 -19.61
N PRO A 67 -19.93 -0.50 -18.98
CA PRO A 67 -18.81 -1.08 -18.23
C PRO A 67 -17.85 -1.89 -19.12
N VAL A 68 -17.82 -1.64 -20.43
CA VAL A 68 -17.02 -2.47 -21.36
C VAL A 68 -15.52 -2.28 -21.16
N SER A 69 -15.09 -1.10 -20.71
CA SER A 69 -13.68 -0.80 -20.49
C SER A 69 -13.16 -1.46 -19.22
N LEU A 70 -12.15 -2.31 -19.38
CA LEU A 70 -11.38 -2.91 -18.29
C LEU A 70 -10.10 -2.09 -18.07
N TRP A 71 -9.87 -1.70 -16.82
CA TRP A 71 -8.77 -0.83 -16.40
C TRP A 71 -7.85 -1.57 -15.44
N ASP A 72 -6.54 -1.38 -15.61
CA ASP A 72 -5.53 -1.91 -14.68
C ASP A 72 -5.39 -1.01 -13.44
N TRP A 73 -4.98 -1.61 -12.32
CA TRP A 73 -4.76 -0.90 -11.07
C TRP A 73 -3.71 0.22 -11.17
N VAL A 74 -2.59 -0.04 -11.83
CA VAL A 74 -1.45 0.86 -11.95
C VAL A 74 -1.44 1.57 -13.29
N GLU A 75 -1.47 0.83 -14.41
CA GLU A 75 -1.40 1.39 -15.77
C GLU A 75 -2.71 2.09 -16.16
N GLY A 76 -3.84 1.60 -15.65
CA GLY A 76 -5.15 2.24 -15.82
C GLY A 76 -5.44 3.34 -14.80
N HIS A 77 -4.48 3.66 -13.92
CA HIS A 77 -4.60 4.72 -12.91
C HIS A 77 -5.76 4.57 -11.93
N VAL A 78 -6.32 3.36 -11.77
CA VAL A 78 -7.46 3.13 -10.87
C VAL A 78 -7.09 3.48 -9.43
N ARG A 79 -5.83 3.22 -9.03
CA ARG A 79 -5.30 3.58 -7.71
C ARG A 79 -5.40 5.06 -7.36
N ASP A 80 -5.46 5.94 -8.36
CA ASP A 80 -5.47 7.39 -8.16
C ASP A 80 -6.85 7.90 -7.66
N TYR A 81 -7.89 7.05 -7.79
CA TYR A 81 -9.25 7.29 -7.26
C TYR A 81 -9.44 6.77 -5.83
N ALA A 82 -8.44 6.09 -5.26
CA ALA A 82 -8.47 5.60 -3.89
C ALA A 82 -8.74 6.74 -2.86
N PRO A 83 -9.27 6.42 -1.67
CA PRO A 83 -9.54 5.07 -1.13
C PRO A 83 -10.77 4.39 -1.76
N PHE A 84 -10.72 3.05 -1.83
CA PHE A 84 -11.85 2.21 -2.23
C PHE A 84 -12.51 1.55 -1.02
N MET A 85 -13.82 1.72 -0.88
CA MET A 85 -14.64 1.12 0.19
C MET A 85 -15.54 0.02 -0.39
N PRO A 86 -15.55 -1.21 0.16
CA PRO A 86 -16.38 -2.28 -0.37
C PRO A 86 -17.86 -1.97 -0.16
N VAL A 87 -18.67 -2.20 -1.20
CA VAL A 87 -20.12 -2.06 -1.15
C VAL A 87 -20.73 -3.42 -0.83
N ALA A 88 -21.27 -3.57 0.39
CA ALA A 88 -22.05 -4.75 0.75
C ALA A 88 -23.44 -4.65 0.09
N MET A 89 -23.74 -5.55 -0.85
CA MET A 89 -25.11 -5.78 -1.30
C MET A 89 -25.80 -6.64 -0.25
N ASN A 90 -26.70 -6.04 0.53
CA ASN A 90 -27.57 -6.74 1.49
C ASN A 90 -28.80 -7.31 0.79
#